data_AF-A0A9J6DFA7-F1
#
_entry.id   AF-A0A9J6DFA7-F1
#
_cell.length_a   1.000
_cell.length_b   1.000
_cell.length_c   1.000
_cell.angle_alpha   90.00
_cell.angle_beta   90.00
_cell.angle_gamma   90.00
#
_symmetry.space_group_name_H-M   'P 1'
#
loop_
_entity.id
_entity.type
_entity.pdbx_description
1 polymer ?
#
loop_
_entity_poly.entity_id
_entity_poly.type
_entity_poly.pdbx_seq_one_letter_code
_entity_poly.pdbx_strand_id
1 'polypeptide(L)'
;MWYCCVPLDGSNCEQHIHQNNPDTRQFSDAEDPRLHWLELVFLEYIEMLKEASSPENFLTKETFHALVFTTVYNVQCIQLLLNECDFMFVLTRKFSSDPRESLFEFL
;
A
#
# COMPACT_ATOMS: atom_id res chain seq x y z
N MET A 1 2.24 -12.81 -24.55
CA MET A 1 1.57 -11.53 -24.21
C MET A 1 0.49 -11.87 -23.21
N TRP A 2 0.84 -11.89 -21.92
CA TRP A 2 -0.05 -12.32 -20.85
C TRP A 2 -0.81 -11.10 -20.35
N TYR A 3 -2.11 -11.08 -20.58
CA TYR A 3 -3.03 -10.10 -20.01
C TYR A 3 -2.98 -10.22 -18.48
N CYS A 4 -2.41 -9.22 -17.82
CA CYS A 4 -2.57 -9.05 -16.38
C CYS A 4 -3.99 -8.53 -16.15
N CYS A 5 -4.96 -9.44 -16.09
CA CYS A 5 -6.32 -9.13 -15.65
C CYS A 5 -6.28 -8.76 -14.17
N VAL A 6 -5.99 -7.50 -13.86
CA VAL A 6 -6.54 -6.91 -12.64
C VAL A 6 -8.05 -6.84 -12.90
N PRO A 7 -8.90 -7.47 -12.06
CA PRO A 7 -10.34 -7.37 -12.24
C PRO A 7 -10.72 -5.89 -12.22
N LEU A 8 -11.23 -5.39 -13.34
CA LEU A 8 -11.96 -4.12 -13.42
C LEU A 8 -13.24 -4.29 -12.59
N ASP A 9 -13.08 -4.14 -11.28
CA ASP A 9 -14.16 -4.14 -10.30
C ASP A 9 -14.97 -2.86 -10.54
N GLY A 10 -16.06 -2.96 -11.31
CA GLY A 10 -16.92 -1.84 -11.69
C GLY A 10 -17.51 -1.07 -10.49
N SER A 11 -17.41 -1.63 -9.28
CA SER A 11 -17.74 -0.95 -8.02
C SER A 11 -16.76 0.20 -7.67
N ASN A 12 -15.52 0.17 -8.17
CA ASN A 12 -14.51 1.18 -7.84
C ASN A 12 -14.73 2.53 -8.54
N CYS A 13 -15.47 2.58 -9.65
CA CYS A 13 -15.78 3.84 -10.34
C CYS A 13 -16.65 4.76 -9.46
N GLU A 14 -17.45 4.22 -8.55
CA GLU A 14 -18.37 4.98 -7.71
C GLU A 14 -17.93 5.07 -6.24
N GLN A 15 -17.11 4.14 -5.74
CA GLN A 15 -16.70 4.17 -4.33
C GLN A 15 -15.84 5.39 -3.96
N HIS A 16 -14.99 5.90 -4.87
CA HIS A 16 -14.25 7.14 -4.62
C HIS A 16 -15.18 8.38 -4.57
N ILE A 17 -16.37 8.28 -5.17
CA ILE A 17 -17.39 9.33 -5.17
C ILE A 17 -18.18 9.30 -3.86
N HIS A 18 -18.46 8.11 -3.32
CA HIS A 18 -19.36 7.92 -2.18
C HIS A 18 -18.67 7.75 -0.82
N GLN A 19 -17.38 7.36 -0.78
CA GLN A 19 -16.62 7.09 0.45
C GLN A 19 -15.30 7.86 0.45
N ASN A 20 -15.42 9.18 0.43
CA ASN A 20 -14.30 10.14 0.41
C ASN A 20 -13.59 10.23 1.77
N ASN A 21 -13.22 9.08 2.35
CA ASN A 21 -12.39 9.02 3.54
C ASN A 21 -10.94 9.31 3.13
N PRO A 22 -10.30 10.37 3.66
CA PRO A 22 -8.93 10.73 3.32
C PRO A 22 -7.93 9.59 3.55
N ASP A 23 -8.20 8.73 4.53
CA ASP A 23 -7.32 7.60 4.90
C ASP A 23 -7.42 6.43 3.92
N THR A 24 -8.49 6.37 3.12
CA THR A 24 -8.69 5.34 2.09
C THR A 24 -8.62 5.89 0.67
N ARG A 25 -8.12 7.13 0.53
CA ARG A 25 -8.07 7.82 -0.76
C ARG A 25 -7.11 7.11 -1.72
N GLN A 26 -7.60 6.84 -2.92
CA GLN A 26 -6.83 6.24 -4.01
C GLN A 26 -5.62 7.08 -4.42
N PHE A 27 -4.64 6.44 -5.05
CA PHE A 27 -3.56 7.10 -5.76
C PHE A 27 -3.94 7.22 -7.23
N SER A 28 -3.95 8.44 -7.76
CA SER A 28 -4.21 8.70 -9.19
C SER A 28 -3.05 9.43 -9.87
N ASP A 29 -1.99 9.68 -9.11
CA ASP A 29 -0.78 10.37 -9.55
C ASP A 29 0.42 9.58 -9.02
N ALA A 30 1.38 9.26 -9.89
CA ALA A 30 2.58 8.52 -9.52
C ALA A 30 3.56 9.39 -8.70
N GLU A 31 3.43 10.72 -8.80
CA GLU A 31 4.21 11.70 -8.05
C GLU A 31 3.43 12.23 -6.83
N ASP A 32 2.41 11.49 -6.36
CA ASP A 32 1.62 11.87 -5.20
C ASP A 32 2.54 12.07 -3.97
N PRO A 33 2.48 13.23 -3.29
CA PRO A 33 3.34 13.52 -2.14
C PRO A 33 3.29 12.48 -1.02
N ARG A 34 2.19 11.73 -0.92
CA ARG A 34 2.05 10.62 0.05
C ARG A 34 2.99 9.47 -0.26
N LEU A 35 3.26 9.18 -1.54
CA LEU A 35 4.23 8.16 -1.96
C LEU A 35 5.65 8.59 -1.58
N HIS A 36 5.98 9.86 -1.85
CA HIS A 36 7.27 10.44 -1.47
C HIS A 36 7.49 10.43 0.06
N TRP A 37 6.44 10.74 0.82
CA TRP A 37 6.48 10.66 2.28
C TRP A 37 6.73 9.22 2.77
N LEU A 38 6.10 8.22 2.17
CA LEU A 38 6.31 6.80 2.51
C LEU A 38 7.72 6.33 2.18
N GLU A 39 8.27 6.77 1.06
CA GLU A 39 9.60 6.33 0.60
C GLU A 39 10.73 7.01 1.38
N LEU A 40 10.61 8.30 1.70
CA LEU A 40 11.71 9.05 2.32
C LEU A 40 11.49 9.27 3.82
N VAL A 41 10.37 9.87 4.20
CA VAL A 41 10.15 10.34 5.57
C VAL A 41 9.83 9.18 6.51
N PHE A 42 8.95 8.27 6.08
CA PHE A 42 8.52 7.15 6.92
C PHE A 42 9.64 6.15 7.17
N LEU A 43 10.43 5.80 6.15
CA LEU A 43 11.54 4.86 6.32
C LEU A 43 12.62 5.43 7.24
N GLU A 44 12.96 6.72 7.09
CA GLU A 44 13.88 7.40 7.99
C GLU A 44 13.33 7.44 9.43
N TYR A 45 12.05 7.78 9.59
CA TYR A 45 11.40 7.80 10.90
C TYR A 45 11.44 6.44 11.61
N ILE A 46 11.18 5.36 10.88
CA ILE A 46 11.19 3.99 11.44
C ILE A 46 12.60 3.55 11.84
N GLU A 47 13.63 3.91 11.07
CA GLU A 47 15.03 3.68 11.47
C GLU A 47 15.42 4.51 12.70
N MET A 48 15.04 5.79 12.76
CA MET A 48 15.27 6.60 13.97
C MET A 48 14.58 6.00 15.19
N LEU A 49 13.36 5.49 15.03
CA LEU A 49 12.61 4.87 16.13
C LEU A 49 13.26 3.58 16.59
N LYS A 50 13.86 2.80 15.67
CA LYS A 50 14.63 1.60 15.99
C LYS A 50 15.88 1.94 16.82
N GLU A 51 16.62 2.97 16.42
CA GLU A 51 17.84 3.42 17.13
C GLU A 51 17.52 4.05 18.49
N ALA A 52 16.37 4.72 18.63
CA ALA A 52 15.92 5.33 19.88
C ALA A 52 15.30 4.32 20.88
N SER A 53 14.92 3.12 20.41
CA SER A 53 14.21 2.11 21.21
C SER A 53 15.18 1.06 21.75
N SER A 54 14.89 0.51 22.93
CA SER A 54 15.56 -0.71 23.36
C SER A 54 15.08 -1.91 22.51
N PRO A 55 15.92 -2.93 22.26
CA PRO A 55 15.55 -4.07 21.41
C PRO A 55 14.26 -4.80 21.85
N GLU A 56 13.97 -4.78 23.15
CA GLU A 56 12.78 -5.42 23.74
C GLU A 56 11.49 -4.62 23.54
N ASN A 57 11.61 -3.32 23.23
CA ASN A 57 10.50 -2.38 23.03
C ASN A 57 10.30 -2.01 21.55
N PHE A 58 11.03 -2.68 20.65
CA PHE A 58 10.94 -2.47 19.22
C PHE A 58 10.38 -3.70 18.49
N LEU A 59 10.06 -3.53 17.21
CA LEU A 59 9.64 -4.62 16.33
C LEU A 59 10.72 -5.71 16.28
N THR A 60 10.28 -6.96 16.13
CA THR A 60 11.21 -8.04 15.80
C THR A 60 11.91 -7.74 14.47
N LYS A 61 13.06 -8.36 14.26
CA LYS A 61 13.83 -8.21 13.01
C LYS A 61 12.96 -8.53 11.79
N GLU A 62 12.14 -9.56 11.89
CA GLU A 62 11.25 -10.04 10.84
C GLU A 62 10.14 -9.02 10.54
N THR A 63 9.47 -8.51 11.57
CA THR A 63 8.41 -7.52 11.39
C THR A 63 8.95 -6.20 10.88
N PHE A 64 10.12 -5.77 11.36
CA PHE A 64 10.80 -4.58 10.85
C PHE A 64 11.15 -4.72 9.37
N HIS A 65 11.75 -5.84 8.99
CA HIS A 65 12.10 -6.11 7.59
C HIS A 65 10.84 -6.16 6.71
N ALA A 66 9.79 -6.85 7.16
CA ALA A 66 8.52 -6.92 6.44
C ALA A 66 7.90 -5.53 6.26
N LEU A 67 7.94 -4.67 7.28
CA LEU A 67 7.44 -3.29 7.19
C LEU A 67 8.20 -2.49 6.14
N VAL A 68 9.53 -2.46 6.20
CA VAL A 68 10.35 -1.73 5.22
C VAL A 68 10.13 -2.27 3.80
N PHE A 69 10.16 -3.59 3.64
CA PHE A 69 9.97 -4.25 2.35
C PHE A 69 8.60 -3.93 1.75
N THR A 70 7.54 -4.08 2.53
CA THR A 70 6.17 -3.83 2.05
C THR A 70 5.95 -2.36 1.72
N THR A 71 6.51 -1.42 2.48
CA THR A 71 6.43 0.01 2.14
C THR A 71 7.08 0.31 0.80
N VAL A 72 8.33 -0.11 0.60
CA VAL A 72 9.06 0.12 -0.66
C VAL A 72 8.35 -0.54 -1.83
N TYR A 73 7.95 -1.81 -1.65
CA TYR A 73 7.25 -2.56 -2.69
C TYR A 73 5.92 -1.90 -3.08
N ASN A 74 5.15 -1.41 -2.10
CA ASN A 74 3.88 -0.75 -2.37
C ASN A 74 4.07 0.54 -3.16
N VAL A 75 5.04 1.38 -2.80
CA VAL A 75 5.34 2.62 -3.54
C VAL A 75 5.69 2.31 -4.99
N GLN A 76 6.64 1.38 -5.21
CA GLN A 76 7.07 0.99 -6.55
C GLN A 76 5.93 0.38 -7.36
N CYS A 77 5.10 -0.46 -6.75
CA CYS A 77 3.95 -1.08 -7.41
C CYS A 77 2.91 -0.04 -7.82
N ILE A 78 2.62 0.95 -6.97
CA ILE A 78 1.69 2.04 -7.30
C ILE A 78 2.24 2.86 -8.47
N GLN A 79 3.51 3.25 -8.42
CA GLN A 79 4.15 4.01 -9.49
C GLN A 79 4.15 3.23 -10.82
N LEU A 80 4.47 1.93 -10.78
CA LEU A 80 4.44 1.05 -11.95
C LEU A 80 3.03 0.97 -12.56
N LEU A 81 2.01 0.77 -11.73
CA LEU A 81 0.62 0.63 -12.20
C LEU A 81 0.13 1.94 -12.85
N LEU A 82 0.47 3.08 -12.27
CA LEU A 82 0.05 4.39 -12.77
C LEU A 82 0.85 4.83 -14.01
N ASN A 83 2.17 4.63 -14.05
CA ASN A 83 3.04 5.12 -15.12
C ASN A 83 3.19 4.15 -16.30
N GLU A 84 3.28 2.83 -16.03
CA GLU A 84 3.59 1.83 -17.05
C GLU A 84 2.38 1.01 -17.47
N CYS A 85 1.38 0.86 -16.60
CA CYS A 85 0.19 0.05 -16.88
C CYS A 85 -1.07 0.87 -17.23
N ASP A 86 -0.95 2.20 -17.32
CA ASP A 86 -2.04 3.14 -17.61
C ASP A 86 -3.28 2.98 -16.70
N PHE A 87 -3.07 2.66 -15.42
CA PHE A 87 -4.17 2.63 -14.45
C PHE A 87 -4.62 4.06 -14.13
N MET A 88 -5.93 4.29 -14.17
CA MET A 88 -6.51 5.58 -13.79
C MET A 88 -6.34 5.89 -12.30
N PHE A 89 -6.29 4.85 -11.46
CA PHE A 89 -6.00 4.95 -10.02
C PHE A 89 -5.64 3.58 -9.42
N VAL A 90 -5.04 3.59 -8.23
CA VAL A 90 -4.66 2.42 -7.43
C VAL A 90 -5.26 2.51 -6.03
N LEU A 91 -5.81 1.39 -5.56
CA LEU A 91 -6.37 1.22 -4.22
C LEU A 91 -5.52 0.24 -3.41
N THR A 92 -4.78 0.75 -2.43
CA THR A 92 -3.86 -0.05 -1.60
C THR A 92 -4.55 -1.08 -0.72
N ARG A 93 -5.81 -0.86 -0.34
CA ARG A 93 -6.63 -1.87 0.38
C ARG A 93 -6.82 -3.19 -0.38
N LYS A 94 -6.56 -3.21 -1.70
CA LYS A 94 -6.62 -4.45 -2.51
C LYS A 94 -5.28 -5.20 -2.51
N PHE A 95 -4.24 -4.66 -1.85
CA PHE A 95 -2.94 -5.33 -1.69
C PHE A 95 -2.89 -6.24 -0.45
N SER A 96 -3.88 -6.18 0.45
CA SER A 96 -3.99 -7.07 1.60
C SER A 96 -4.71 -8.38 1.26
N SER A 97 -4.48 -9.40 2.09
CA SER A 97 -5.19 -10.68 2.03
C SER A 97 -6.52 -10.68 2.77
N ASP A 98 -6.88 -9.62 3.49
CA ASP A 98 -8.08 -9.54 4.33
C ASP A 98 -9.37 -10.00 3.61
N PRO A 99 -9.62 -9.61 2.34
CA PRO A 99 -10.82 -10.10 1.64
C PRO A 99 -10.81 -11.61 1.43
N ARG A 100 -9.64 -12.23 1.27
CA ARG A 100 -9.51 -13.69 1.21
C ARG A 100 -9.67 -14.32 2.58
N GLU A 101 -9.08 -13.74 3.62
CA GLU A 101 -9.17 -14.23 5.00
C GLU A 101 -10.60 -14.21 5.51
N SER A 102 -11.37 -13.17 5.19
CA SER A 102 -12.80 -13.09 5.53
C SER A 102 -13.65 -14.23 4.96
N LEU A 103 -13.21 -14.89 3.88
CA LEU A 103 -13.89 -16.08 3.34
C LEU A 103 -13.64 -17.32 4.19
N PHE A 104 -12.50 -17.39 4.88
CA PHE A 104 -12.13 -18.50 5.75
C PHE A 104 -12.62 -18.31 7.19
N GLU A 105 -13.02 -17.10 7.60
CA GLU A 105 -13.67 -16.86 8.90
C GLU A 105 -15.05 -17.53 9.01
N PHE A 106 -15.65 -17.91 7.88
CA PHE A 106 -16.93 -18.64 7.81
C PHE A 106 -16.78 -20.16 7.66
N LEU A 107 -15.56 -20.69 7.65
CA LEU A 107 -15.25 -22.14 7.62
C LEU A 107 -14.88 -22.65 9.01
#